data_AF-A0A940RAW6-F1
#
_entry.id   AF-A0A940RAW6-F1
#
_cell.length_a   1.000
_cell.length_b   1.000
_cell.length_c   1.000
_cell.angle_alpha   90.00
_cell.angle_beta   90.00
_cell.angle_gamma   90.00
#
_symmetry.space_group_name_H-M   'P 1'
#
loop_
_entity.id
_entity.type
_entity.pdbx_description
1 polymer ?
#
loop_
_entity_poly.entity_id
_entity_poly.type
_entity_poly.pdbx_seq_one_letter_code
_entity_poly.pdbx_strand_id
1 'polypeptide(L)'
;MLYEITVPYFIKTLHNLENFLEKGAKYAESKKFDMDVLLNSRLAPDQFPLARQIQIACDTAKLAAFRLTEKPAPTYPDTEKTYAEFRDRIQAKI
;
A
#
# COMPACT_ATOMS: atom_id res chain seq x y z
N MET A 1 15.76 0.64 -19.45
CA MET A 1 16.02 -0.59 -18.65
C MET A 1 15.73 -0.40 -17.16
N LEU A 2 16.58 0.24 -16.34
CA LEU A 2 16.32 0.36 -14.87
C LEU A 2 15.03 1.13 -14.54
N TYR A 3 14.75 2.22 -15.26
CA TYR A 3 13.51 2.98 -15.09
C TYR A 3 12.27 2.12 -15.38
N GLU A 4 12.23 1.43 -16.52
CA GLU A 4 11.07 0.66 -16.98
C GLU A 4 10.70 -0.50 -16.05
N ILE A 5 11.71 -1.17 -15.46
CA ILE A 5 11.48 -2.29 -14.52
C ILE A 5 11.18 -1.83 -13.08
N THR A 6 11.29 -0.52 -12.80
CA THR A 6 11.04 0.03 -11.47
C THR A 6 9.83 0.96 -11.47
N VAL A 7 9.95 2.18 -11.99
CA VAL A 7 8.93 3.22 -11.82
C VAL A 7 7.59 2.84 -12.46
N PRO A 8 7.48 2.52 -13.76
CA PRO A 8 6.19 2.13 -14.36
C PRO A 8 5.65 0.81 -13.78
N TYR A 9 6.55 -0.12 -13.43
CA TYR A 9 6.16 -1.38 -12.83
C TYR A 9 5.56 -1.19 -11.43
N PHE A 10 6.21 -0.43 -10.56
CA PHE A 10 5.71 -0.13 -9.22
C PHE A 10 4.37 0.61 -9.27
N ILE A 11 4.24 1.62 -10.13
CA ILE A 11 2.96 2.32 -10.37
C ILE A 11 1.85 1.32 -10.73
N LYS A 12 2.11 0.42 -11.68
CA LYS A 12 1.14 -0.62 -12.06
C LYS A 12 0.78 -1.52 -10.89
N THR A 13 1.75 -1.96 -10.09
CA THR A 13 1.47 -2.84 -8.94
C THR A 13 0.72 -2.14 -7.82
N LEU A 14 0.97 -0.84 -7.59
CA LEU A 14 0.23 -0.03 -6.61
C LEU A 14 -1.22 0.21 -7.04
N HIS A 15 -1.48 0.44 -8.33
CA HIS A 15 -2.85 0.44 -8.86
C HIS A 15 -3.55 -0.91 -8.66
N ASN A 16 -2.85 -2.03 -8.87
CA ASN A 16 -3.43 -3.34 -8.61
C ASN A 16 -3.75 -3.53 -7.12
N LEU A 17 -2.89 -3.05 -6.22
CA LEU A 17 -3.15 -3.07 -4.79
C LEU A 17 -4.41 -2.27 -4.44
N GLU A 18 -4.57 -1.06 -5.00
CA GLU A 18 -5.80 -0.27 -4.82
C GLU A 18 -7.05 -1.05 -5.25
N ASN A 19 -7.00 -1.68 -6.43
CA ASN A 19 -8.10 -2.50 -6.94
C ASN A 19 -8.41 -3.70 -6.03
N PHE A 20 -7.41 -4.29 -5.37
CA PHE A 20 -7.63 -5.37 -4.40
C PHE A 20 -8.30 -4.86 -3.12
N LEU A 21 -7.90 -3.68 -2.64
CA LEU A 21 -8.53 -3.08 -1.46
C LEU A 21 -9.98 -2.68 -1.76
N GLU A 22 -10.29 -2.21 -2.97
CA GLU A 22 -11.66 -1.93 -3.38
C GLU A 22 -12.54 -3.19 -3.36
N LYS A 23 -12.01 -4.32 -3.84
CA LYS A 23 -12.70 -5.62 -3.72
C LYS A 23 -12.88 -6.04 -2.28
N GLY A 24 -11.88 -5.81 -1.42
CA GLY A 24 -11.96 -6.05 0.01
C GLY A 24 -13.07 -5.23 0.67
N ALA A 25 -13.18 -3.94 0.34
CA ALA A 25 -14.22 -3.06 0.85
C ALA A 25 -15.63 -3.52 0.42
N LYS A 26 -15.81 -3.87 -0.87
CA LYS A 26 -17.06 -4.46 -1.38
C LYS A 26 -17.42 -5.77 -0.69
N TYR A 27 -16.42 -6.60 -0.39
CA TYR A 27 -16.63 -7.84 0.35
C TYR A 27 -17.08 -7.57 1.79
N ALA A 28 -16.42 -6.64 2.50
CA ALA A 28 -16.77 -6.24 3.86
C ALA A 28 -18.21 -5.71 3.95
N GLU A 29 -18.60 -4.84 3.00
CA GLU A 29 -19.97 -4.35 2.85
C GLU A 29 -20.97 -5.50 2.64
N SER A 30 -20.69 -6.40 1.69
CA SER A 30 -21.58 -7.54 1.38
C SER A 30 -21.78 -8.51 2.57
N LYS A 31 -20.79 -8.58 3.47
CA LYS A 31 -20.80 -9.45 4.66
C LYS A 31 -21.13 -8.70 5.95
N LYS A 32 -21.41 -7.40 5.86
CA LYS A 32 -21.82 -6.53 6.99
C LYS A 32 -20.79 -6.49 8.13
N PHE A 33 -19.52 -6.37 7.80
CA PHE A 33 -18.47 -6.11 8.80
C PHE A 33 -17.59 -4.94 8.36
N ASP A 34 -16.84 -4.36 9.30
CA ASP A 34 -15.99 -3.20 9.02
C ASP A 34 -14.72 -3.59 8.24
N MET A 35 -14.33 -2.77 7.26
CA MET A 35 -13.08 -2.96 6.52
C MET A 35 -11.85 -3.00 7.44
N ASP A 36 -11.91 -2.35 8.61
CA ASP A 36 -10.89 -2.39 9.64
C ASP A 36 -10.58 -3.83 10.11
N VAL A 37 -11.53 -4.75 10.03
CA VAL A 37 -11.29 -6.17 10.32
C VAL A 37 -10.27 -6.76 9.33
N LEU A 38 -10.37 -6.44 8.03
CA LEU A 38 -9.39 -6.88 7.03
C LEU A 38 -8.06 -6.16 7.19
N LEU A 39 -8.08 -4.84 7.45
CA LEU A 39 -6.87 -4.04 7.64
C LEU A 39 -6.02 -4.54 8.82
N ASN A 40 -6.66 -5.00 9.90
CA ASN A 40 -5.99 -5.54 11.09
C ASN A 40 -5.69 -7.05 11.00
N SER A 41 -6.16 -7.72 9.95
CA SER A 41 -5.91 -9.16 9.74
C SER A 41 -4.45 -9.42 9.37
N ARG A 42 -3.98 -10.63 9.72
CA ARG A 42 -2.61 -11.13 9.47
C ARG A 42 -2.63 -12.61 9.12
N LEU A 43 -1.62 -13.08 8.39
CA LEU A 43 -1.51 -14.48 7.97
C LEU A 43 -0.86 -15.38 9.02
N ALA A 44 -0.01 -14.80 9.87
CA ALA A 44 0.67 -15.46 10.98
C ALA A 44 0.69 -14.54 12.20
N PRO A 45 0.71 -15.06 13.44
CA PRO A 45 0.60 -14.25 14.66
C PRO A 45 1.73 -13.23 14.82
N ASP A 46 2.93 -13.54 14.34
CA ASP A 46 4.15 -12.74 14.39
C ASP A 46 4.39 -11.88 13.12
N GLN A 47 3.49 -11.95 12.14
CA GLN A 47 3.56 -11.13 10.93
C GLN A 47 2.81 -9.81 11.10
N PHE A 48 3.28 -8.76 10.42
CA PHE A 48 2.57 -7.49 10.30
C PHE A 48 1.19 -7.64 9.64
N PRO A 49 0.17 -6.89 10.13
CA PRO A 49 -1.17 -6.89 9.55
C PRO A 49 -1.21 -6.19 8.19
N LEU A 50 -2.31 -6.38 7.44
CA LEU A 50 -2.49 -5.83 6.10
C LEU A 50 -2.22 -4.32 6.02
N ALA A 51 -2.70 -3.53 6.99
CA ALA A 51 -2.44 -2.09 7.10
C ALA A 51 -0.94 -1.76 6.99
N ARG A 52 -0.11 -2.49 7.73
CA ARG A 52 1.34 -2.30 7.73
C ARG A 52 1.99 -2.83 6.44
N GLN A 53 1.44 -3.89 5.84
CA GLN A 53 1.90 -4.38 4.53
C GLN A 53 1.69 -3.33 3.42
N ILE A 54 0.56 -2.60 3.44
CA ILE A 54 0.29 -1.52 2.48
C ILE A 54 1.34 -0.41 2.62
N GLN A 55 1.64 0.01 3.86
CA GLN A 55 2.68 1.03 4.12
C GLN A 55 4.04 0.60 3.57
N ILE A 56 4.44 -0.64 3.86
CA ILE A 56 5.72 -1.21 3.39
C ILE A 56 5.76 -1.29 1.86
N ALA A 57 4.67 -1.65 1.19
CA ALA A 57 4.60 -1.70 -0.27
C ALA A 57 4.81 -0.31 -0.89
N CYS A 58 4.11 0.71 -0.38
CA CYS A 58 4.30 2.10 -0.80
C CYS A 58 5.72 2.60 -0.55
N ASP A 59 6.30 2.30 0.62
CA ASP A 59 7.67 2.70 0.95
C ASP A 59 8.71 1.98 0.10
N THR A 60 8.48 0.72 -0.26
CA THR A 60 9.37 -0.04 -1.14
C THR A 60 9.44 0.63 -2.51
N ALA A 61 8.29 0.97 -3.11
CA ALA A 61 8.22 1.68 -4.39
C ALA A 61 8.94 3.04 -4.34
N LYS A 62 8.63 3.84 -3.30
CA LYS A 62 9.27 5.14 -3.06
C LYS A 62 10.80 4.99 -2.90
N LEU A 63 11.24 4.19 -1.93
CA LEU A 63 12.65 4.04 -1.61
C LEU A 63 13.44 3.47 -2.78
N ALA A 64 12.88 2.56 -3.57
CA ALA A 64 13.53 2.07 -4.79
C ALA A 64 13.81 3.22 -5.77
N ALA A 65 12.82 4.06 -6.07
CA ALA A 65 13.00 5.18 -7.00
C ALA A 65 14.05 6.20 -6.51
N PHE A 66 14.01 6.55 -5.22
CA PHE A 66 14.95 7.52 -4.64
C PHE A 66 16.38 6.96 -4.49
N ARG A 67 16.53 5.71 -4.05
CA ARG A 67 17.85 5.08 -3.91
C ARG A 67 18.52 4.86 -5.27
N LEU A 68 17.78 4.41 -6.28
CA LEU A 68 18.31 4.21 -7.63
C LEU A 68 18.71 5.50 -8.33
N THR A 69 18.18 6.63 -7.87
CA THR A 69 18.52 7.97 -8.40
C THR A 69 19.45 8.75 -7.47
N GLU A 70 19.94 8.11 -6.39
CA GLU A 70 20.82 8.70 -5.37
C GLU A 70 20.24 9.97 -4.73
N LYS A 71 18.92 10.11 -4.72
CA LYS A 71 18.20 11.24 -4.14
C LYS A 71 17.76 10.92 -2.71
N PRO A 72 17.70 11.92 -1.81
CA PRO A 72 17.15 11.73 -0.48
C PRO A 72 15.66 11.40 -0.58
N ALA A 73 15.24 10.30 0.05
CA ALA A 73 13.84 9.91 0.06
C ALA A 73 13.05 10.74 1.09
N PRO A 74 11.87 11.26 0.73
CA PRO A 74 11.00 11.92 1.69
C PRO A 74 10.47 10.91 2.73
N THR A 75 10.38 11.37 3.97
CA THR A 75 9.80 10.60 5.08
C THR A 75 8.32 10.97 5.21
N TYR A 76 7.47 9.95 5.33
CA TYR A 76 6.05 10.10 5.59
C TYR A 76 5.75 9.33 6.88
N PRO A 77 5.05 9.93 7.85
CA PRO A 77 4.67 9.22 9.07
C PRO A 77 3.58 8.19 8.75
N ASP A 78 3.68 7.02 9.37
CA ASP A 78 2.76 5.88 9.18
C ASP A 78 1.52 6.02 10.07
N THR A 79 0.76 7.10 9.88
CA THR A 79 -0.37 7.48 10.74
C THR A 79 -1.73 7.04 10.22
N GLU A 80 -1.80 6.38 9.06
CA GLU A 80 -3.05 5.94 8.46
C GLU A 80 -3.74 4.88 9.33
N LYS A 81 -5.05 5.02 9.48
CA LYS A 81 -5.89 4.10 10.25
C LYS A 81 -7.07 3.59 9.44
N THR A 82 -7.58 4.41 8.54
CA THR A 82 -8.80 4.14 7.78
C THR A 82 -8.50 3.67 6.36
N TYR A 83 -9.44 2.94 5.77
CA TYR A 83 -9.36 2.54 4.36
C TYR A 83 -9.15 3.74 3.42
N ALA A 84 -9.81 4.88 3.68
CA ALA A 84 -9.64 6.09 2.88
C ALA A 84 -8.20 6.63 2.93
N GLU A 85 -7.62 6.74 4.13
CA GLU A 85 -6.23 7.19 4.30
C GLU A 85 -5.23 6.24 3.62
N PHE A 86 -5.47 4.92 3.65
CA PHE A 86 -4.63 3.95 2.92
C PHE A 86 -4.73 4.11 1.40
N ARG A 87 -5.91 4.45 0.85
CA ARG A 87 -6.04 4.77 -0.57
C ARG A 87 -5.31 6.06 -0.92
N ASP A 88 -5.46 7.10 -0.11
CA ASP A 88 -4.77 8.38 -0.33
C ASP A 88 -3.25 8.18 -0.31
N ARG A 89 -2.73 7.32 0.58
CA ARG A 89 -1.31 6.94 0.60
C ARG A 89 -0.89 6.28 -0.71
N ILE A 90 -1.68 5.35 -1.25
CA ILE A 90 -1.36 4.66 -2.51
C ILE A 90 -1.37 5.66 -3.67
N GLN A 91 -2.39 6.51 -3.76
CA GLN A 91 -2.52 7.52 -4.81
C GLN A 91 -1.41 8.57 -4.77
N ALA A 92 -0.94 8.95 -3.58
CA ALA A 92 0.19 9.87 -3.42
C ALA A 92 1.57 9.28 -3.82
N LYS A 93 1.61 8.02 -4.29
CA LYS A 93 2.83 7.28 -4.68
C LYS A 93 2.74 6.67 -6.08
N ILE A 94 1.63 6.89 -6.77
CA ILE A 94 1.44 6.69 -8.21
C ILE A 94 1.96 7.93 -8.93
#